data_AF-A0A954TAW7-F1
#
_entry.id   AF-A0A954TAW7-F1
#
_cell.length_a   1.000
_cell.length_b   1.000
_cell.length_c   1.000
_cell.angle_alpha   90.00
_cell.angle_beta   90.00
_cell.angle_gamma   90.00
#
_symmetry.space_group_name_H-M   'P 1'
#
loop_
_entity.id
_entity.type
_entity.pdbx_description
1 polymer ?
#
loop_
_entity_poly.entity_id
_entity_poly.type
_entity_poly.pdbx_seq_one_letter_code
_entity_poly.pdbx_strand_id
1 'polypeptide(L)'
;GTGEAHLPYQTANGDFQPAPGRAKAEVYSPADLDENPTLSDMTEAALTVLARNPKGFWLLVEAGDVDWANHDNNLDNSIGAVFSGEAAIRVVTDWVEQHSNWEESLLIVTADHGHFLVLDQPEALASSKAEAAPAAAAGPSEKRPASSP
;
A
#
# COMPACT_ATOMS: atom_id res chain seq x y z
N GLY A 1 -11.01 6.83 -10.32
CA GLY A 1 -11.60 5.88 -9.37
C GLY A 1 -12.14 4.72 -10.15
N THR A 2 -11.95 3.51 -9.63
CA THR A 2 -12.34 2.27 -10.31
C THR A 2 -13.85 2.18 -10.46
N GLY A 3 -14.34 1.26 -11.30
CA GLY A 3 -15.78 0.99 -11.43
C GLY A 3 -16.45 0.53 -10.12
N GLU A 4 -15.66 0.17 -9.11
CA GLU A 4 -16.12 -0.29 -7.79
C GLU A 4 -15.92 0.78 -6.69
N ALA A 5 -15.66 2.03 -7.09
CA ALA A 5 -15.59 3.20 -6.21
C ALA A 5 -14.45 3.20 -5.17
N HIS A 6 -13.39 2.43 -5.39
CA HIS A 6 -12.11 2.56 -4.68
C HIS A 6 -10.98 3.03 -5.61
N LEU A 7 -9.80 3.26 -5.04
CA LEU A 7 -8.58 3.56 -5.77
C LEU A 7 -7.80 2.26 -6.01
N PRO A 8 -7.01 2.17 -7.09
CA PRO A 8 -6.18 1.00 -7.30
C PRO A 8 -5.08 0.91 -6.24
N TYR A 9 -4.81 -0.30 -5.79
CA TYR A 9 -3.70 -0.63 -4.90
C TYR A 9 -3.07 -1.96 -5.31
N GLN A 10 -1.81 -2.17 -4.91
CA GLN A 10 -1.11 -3.41 -5.20
C GLN A 10 -1.65 -4.55 -4.36
N THR A 11 -1.77 -5.74 -4.96
CA THR A 11 -2.14 -7.00 -4.31
C THR A 11 -1.03 -7.53 -3.41
N ALA A 12 -1.24 -8.65 -2.74
CA ALA A 12 -0.27 -9.22 -1.78
C ALA A 12 1.09 -9.56 -2.42
N ASN A 13 1.12 -9.84 -3.72
CA ASN A 13 2.33 -10.18 -4.46
C ASN A 13 3.01 -8.95 -5.12
N GLY A 14 2.44 -7.76 -4.95
CA GLY A 14 2.96 -6.49 -5.48
C GLY A 14 2.54 -6.13 -6.90
N ASP A 15 1.68 -6.93 -7.55
CA ASP A 15 1.11 -6.59 -8.84
C ASP A 15 -0.22 -5.82 -8.70
N PHE A 16 -0.83 -5.49 -9.84
CA PHE A 16 -2.13 -4.82 -9.93
C PHE A 16 -3.17 -5.75 -10.55
N GLN A 17 -3.07 -7.05 -10.27
CA GLN A 17 -3.93 -8.11 -10.81
C GLN A 17 -4.61 -8.89 -9.67
N PRO A 18 -5.67 -8.33 -9.08
CA PRO A 18 -6.41 -8.97 -7.99
C PRO A 18 -6.83 -10.41 -8.30
N ALA A 19 -6.57 -11.33 -7.37
CA ALA A 19 -7.24 -12.62 -7.39
C ALA A 19 -8.78 -12.43 -7.33
N PRO A 20 -9.58 -13.34 -7.91
CA PRO A 20 -11.04 -13.29 -7.74
C PRO A 20 -11.44 -13.51 -6.28
N GLY A 21 -12.33 -12.68 -5.74
CA GLY A 21 -12.99 -12.92 -4.45
C GLY A 21 -14.30 -13.70 -4.63
N ARG A 22 -15.42 -13.28 -3.99
CA ARG A 22 -16.73 -13.95 -4.18
C ARG A 22 -17.29 -13.70 -5.58
N ALA A 23 -16.96 -12.55 -6.17
CA ALA A 23 -17.34 -12.18 -7.52
C ALA A 23 -16.19 -12.44 -8.52
N LYS A 24 -16.17 -11.67 -9.62
CA LYS A 24 -15.05 -11.66 -10.57
C LYS A 24 -13.88 -10.87 -9.99
N ALA A 25 -12.67 -11.16 -10.48
CA ALA A 25 -11.52 -10.31 -10.20
C ALA A 25 -11.78 -8.86 -10.65
N GLU A 26 -11.38 -7.92 -9.82
CA GLU A 26 -11.24 -6.53 -10.18
C GLU A 26 -10.21 -6.37 -11.31
N VAL A 27 -10.40 -5.36 -12.16
CA VAL A 27 -9.50 -5.07 -13.27
C VAL A 27 -9.21 -3.59 -13.28
N TYR A 28 -7.94 -3.24 -13.13
CA TYR A 28 -7.47 -1.87 -13.28
C TYR A 28 -7.05 -1.61 -14.72
N SER A 29 -7.61 -0.56 -15.32
CA SER A 29 -7.15 -0.07 -16.61
C SER A 29 -5.83 0.70 -16.45
N PRO A 30 -5.05 0.89 -17.53
CA PRO A 30 -3.86 1.74 -17.46
C PRO A 30 -4.14 3.16 -16.96
N ALA A 31 -5.31 3.73 -17.30
CA ALA A 31 -5.70 5.04 -16.81
C ALA A 31 -6.02 5.03 -15.31
N ASP A 32 -6.57 3.93 -14.78
CA ASP A 32 -6.78 3.82 -13.34
C ASP A 32 -5.45 3.92 -12.58
N LEU A 33 -4.42 3.23 -13.08
CA LEU A 33 -3.09 3.19 -12.45
C LEU A 33 -2.29 4.49 -12.60
N ASP A 34 -2.51 5.24 -13.69
CA ASP A 34 -1.75 6.47 -13.98
C ASP A 34 -2.40 7.72 -13.37
N GLU A 35 -3.73 7.79 -13.35
CA GLU A 35 -4.46 9.01 -13.01
C GLU A 35 -4.86 9.11 -11.52
N ASN A 36 -4.88 7.99 -10.79
CA ASN A 36 -5.32 7.97 -9.40
C ASN A 36 -4.13 7.99 -8.44
N PRO A 37 -4.18 8.85 -7.39
CA PRO A 37 -3.14 8.87 -6.37
C PRO A 37 -3.22 7.61 -5.50
N THR A 38 -2.09 7.20 -4.96
CA THR A 38 -2.04 6.19 -3.89
C THR A 38 -2.48 6.80 -2.56
N LEU A 39 -2.79 5.95 -1.57
CA LEU A 39 -3.07 6.42 -0.20
C LEU A 39 -1.88 7.20 0.36
N SER A 40 -0.65 6.73 0.12
CA SER A 40 0.59 7.44 0.48
C SER A 40 0.70 8.83 -0.16
N ASP A 41 0.38 8.96 -1.45
CA ASP A 41 0.43 10.27 -2.13
C ASP A 41 -0.58 11.25 -1.52
N MET A 42 -1.79 10.77 -1.21
CA MET A 42 -2.81 11.59 -0.54
C MET A 42 -2.38 11.99 0.87
N THR A 43 -1.75 11.08 1.62
CA THR A 43 -1.19 11.36 2.94
C THR A 43 -0.09 12.42 2.88
N GLU A 44 0.86 12.30 1.95
CA GLU A 44 1.94 13.29 1.76
C GLU A 44 1.38 14.68 1.39
N ALA A 45 0.41 14.72 0.47
CA ALA A 45 -0.24 15.95 0.07
C ALA A 45 -0.99 16.61 1.25
N ALA A 46 -1.70 15.82 2.06
CA ALA A 46 -2.38 16.31 3.25
C ALA A 46 -1.40 16.90 4.27
N LEU A 47 -0.30 16.19 4.56
CA LEU A 47 0.76 16.68 5.46
C LEU A 47 1.38 17.98 4.94
N THR A 48 1.67 18.08 3.64
CA THR A 48 2.22 19.29 3.01
C THR A 48 1.36 20.53 3.22
N VAL A 49 0.03 20.37 3.22
CA VAL A 49 -0.91 21.46 3.43
C VAL A 49 -1.10 21.75 4.93
N LEU A 50 -1.36 20.71 5.72
CA LEU A 50 -1.68 20.84 7.16
C LEU A 50 -0.51 21.35 7.98
N ALA A 51 0.73 20.98 7.63
CA ALA A 51 1.95 21.40 8.30
C ALA A 51 2.19 22.93 8.28
N ARG A 52 1.50 23.65 7.39
CA ARG A 52 1.60 25.12 7.31
C ARG A 52 0.96 25.82 8.52
N ASN A 53 0.15 25.12 9.31
CA ASN A 53 -0.48 25.70 10.50
C ASN A 53 0.48 25.67 11.70
N PRO A 54 0.96 26.82 12.21
CA PRO A 54 1.91 26.87 13.32
C PRO A 54 1.33 26.42 14.67
N LYS A 55 0.01 26.17 14.75
CA LYS A 55 -0.65 25.65 15.96
C LYS A 55 -0.73 24.11 15.99
N GLY A 56 -0.17 23.43 14.99
CA GLY A 56 -0.32 22.00 14.79
C GLY A 56 -1.59 21.65 14.00
N PHE A 57 -1.80 20.35 13.81
CA PHE A 57 -2.92 19.82 13.01
C PHE A 57 -3.38 18.46 13.56
N TRP A 58 -4.53 18.03 13.06
CA TRP A 58 -5.02 16.66 13.20
C TRP A 58 -5.28 16.10 11.81
N LEU A 59 -4.91 14.83 11.61
CA LEU A 59 -5.08 14.12 10.35
C LEU A 59 -5.55 12.70 10.66
N LEU A 60 -6.56 12.25 9.93
CA LEU A 60 -7.00 10.85 9.90
C LEU A 60 -6.80 10.32 8.49
N VAL A 61 -6.16 9.16 8.41
CA VAL A 61 -5.90 8.42 7.18
C VAL A 61 -6.53 7.05 7.35
N GLU A 62 -7.30 6.61 6.36
CA GLU A 62 -8.05 5.35 6.41
C GLU A 62 -7.67 4.49 5.21
N ALA A 63 -7.26 3.24 5.48
CA ALA A 63 -7.08 2.20 4.48
C ALA A 63 -8.36 1.35 4.38
N GLY A 64 -9.44 1.96 3.88
CA GLY A 64 -10.79 1.38 3.92
C GLY A 64 -10.96 0.10 3.11
N ASP A 65 -10.15 -0.10 2.06
CA ASP A 65 -10.22 -1.27 1.19
C ASP A 65 -9.93 -2.60 1.93
N VAL A 66 -9.31 -2.54 3.12
CA VAL A 66 -9.15 -3.72 3.99
C VAL A 66 -10.51 -4.31 4.36
N ASP A 67 -11.52 -3.50 4.68
CA ASP A 67 -12.87 -3.97 4.98
C ASP A 67 -13.54 -4.60 3.77
N TRP A 68 -13.48 -3.94 2.61
CA TRP A 68 -14.10 -4.41 1.37
C TRP A 68 -13.51 -5.73 0.90
N ALA A 69 -12.17 -5.84 0.91
CA ALA A 69 -11.49 -7.07 0.53
C ALA A 69 -11.80 -8.23 1.48
N ASN A 70 -11.89 -7.96 2.80
CA ASN A 70 -12.30 -8.99 3.77
C ASN A 70 -13.76 -9.38 3.60
N HIS A 71 -14.65 -8.44 3.32
CA HIS A 71 -16.03 -8.76 2.99
C HIS A 71 -16.12 -9.67 1.76
N ASP A 72 -15.25 -9.46 0.77
CA ASP A 72 -15.20 -10.29 -0.43
C ASP A 72 -14.41 -11.61 -0.29
N ASN A 73 -13.98 -11.97 0.92
CA ASN A 73 -13.14 -13.14 1.18
C ASN A 73 -11.89 -13.19 0.27
N ASN A 74 -11.37 -12.03 -0.12
CA ASN A 74 -10.24 -11.91 -1.01
C ASN A 74 -8.96 -11.65 -0.21
N LEU A 75 -8.23 -12.71 0.12
CA LEU A 75 -7.01 -12.61 0.93
C LEU A 75 -5.91 -11.82 0.22
N ASP A 76 -5.84 -11.92 -1.12
CA ASP A 76 -4.84 -11.25 -1.93
C ASP A 76 -5.02 -9.71 -1.88
N ASN A 77 -6.24 -9.24 -2.14
CA ASN A 77 -6.59 -7.83 -1.97
C ASN A 77 -6.53 -7.39 -0.51
N SER A 78 -6.95 -8.21 0.46
CA SER A 78 -6.93 -7.81 1.86
C SER A 78 -5.51 -7.52 2.36
N ILE A 79 -4.54 -8.36 2.00
CA ILE A 79 -3.13 -8.13 2.35
C ILE A 79 -2.59 -6.92 1.58
N GLY A 80 -2.92 -6.80 0.29
CA GLY A 80 -2.54 -5.64 -0.52
C GLY A 80 -3.03 -4.30 0.04
N ALA A 81 -4.29 -4.23 0.48
CA ALA A 81 -4.86 -3.06 1.10
C ALA A 81 -4.18 -2.71 2.45
N VAL A 82 -3.79 -3.73 3.23
CA VAL A 82 -2.96 -3.52 4.44
C VAL A 82 -1.60 -2.93 4.08
N PHE A 83 -0.94 -3.39 3.01
CA PHE A 83 0.32 -2.80 2.53
C PHE A 83 0.14 -1.36 2.03
N SER A 84 -0.97 -1.04 1.37
CA SER A 84 -1.32 0.35 1.01
C SER A 84 -1.42 1.25 2.24
N GLY A 85 -2.09 0.77 3.31
CA GLY A 85 -2.14 1.45 4.61
C GLY A 85 -0.76 1.58 5.28
N GLU A 86 0.05 0.53 5.23
CA GLU A 86 1.42 0.53 5.76
C GLU A 86 2.31 1.58 5.05
N ALA A 87 2.20 1.72 3.73
CA ALA A 87 2.91 2.74 2.97
C ALA A 87 2.53 4.15 3.42
N ALA A 88 1.23 4.41 3.67
CA ALA A 88 0.78 5.69 4.21
C ALA A 88 1.28 5.94 5.63
N ILE A 89 1.32 4.91 6.50
CA ILE A 89 1.91 5.00 7.84
C ILE A 89 3.39 5.38 7.75
N ARG A 90 4.15 4.78 6.82
CA ARG A 90 5.57 5.13 6.59
C ARG A 90 5.74 6.60 6.21
N VAL A 91 4.89 7.12 5.32
CA VAL A 91 4.90 8.56 4.98
C VAL A 91 4.72 9.42 6.22
N VAL A 92 3.78 9.06 7.11
CA VAL A 92 3.59 9.81 8.37
C VAL A 92 4.80 9.71 9.29
N THR A 93 5.36 8.50 9.50
CA THR A 93 6.53 8.33 10.36
C THR A 93 7.73 9.09 9.84
N ASP A 94 8.01 9.00 8.53
CA ASP A 94 9.13 9.69 7.89
C ASP A 94 8.94 11.21 7.96
N TRP A 95 7.71 11.69 7.79
CA TRP A 95 7.41 13.12 7.94
C TRP A 95 7.68 13.61 9.37
N VAL A 96 7.28 12.85 10.39
CA VAL A 96 7.54 13.19 11.80
C VAL A 96 9.04 13.26 12.07
N GLU A 97 9.83 12.28 11.59
CA GLU A 97 11.29 12.26 11.80
C GLU A 97 12.02 13.41 11.08
N GLN A 98 11.49 13.88 9.95
CA GLN A 98 12.15 14.91 9.12
C GLN A 98 11.70 16.34 9.43
N HIS A 99 10.47 16.54 9.89
CA HIS A 99 9.84 17.86 9.99
C HIS A 99 9.28 18.18 11.39
N SER A 100 9.29 17.22 12.31
CA SER A 100 8.74 17.33 13.66
C SER A 100 9.60 16.49 14.65
N ASN A 101 8.99 15.95 15.71
CA ASN A 101 9.53 14.89 16.56
C ASN A 101 8.41 14.18 17.34
N TRP A 102 8.73 13.05 17.97
CA TRP A 102 7.79 12.24 18.76
C TRP A 102 7.46 12.79 20.15
N GLU A 103 8.13 13.85 20.62
CA GLU A 103 7.75 14.53 21.87
C GLU A 103 6.53 15.43 21.67
N GLU A 104 6.31 15.92 20.44
CA GLU A 104 5.17 16.77 20.07
C GLU A 104 4.17 16.12 19.10
N SER A 105 4.48 14.92 18.58
CA SER A 105 3.65 14.19 17.62
C SER A 105 3.14 12.87 18.21
N LEU A 106 1.86 12.55 18.00
CA LEU A 106 1.25 11.27 18.38
C LEU A 106 0.66 10.60 17.14
N LEU A 107 1.10 9.39 16.86
CA LEU A 107 0.52 8.51 15.85
C LEU A 107 -0.26 7.38 16.54
N ILE A 108 -1.53 7.23 16.18
CA ILE A 108 -2.38 6.12 16.61
C ILE A 108 -2.73 5.30 15.38
N VAL A 109 -2.44 4.00 15.44
CA VAL A 109 -2.84 3.02 14.42
C VAL A 109 -3.78 2.02 15.07
N THR A 110 -4.97 1.86 14.51
CA THR A 110 -6.00 0.94 15.02
C THR A 110 -6.89 0.49 13.87
N ALA A 111 -7.67 -0.56 14.11
CA ALA A 111 -8.86 -0.88 13.33
C ALA A 111 -10.11 -0.38 14.07
N ASP A 112 -11.19 -0.13 13.35
CA ASP A 112 -12.52 0.17 13.88
C ASP A 112 -13.26 -1.11 14.31
N HIS A 113 -13.09 -2.19 13.53
CA HIS A 113 -13.49 -3.55 13.86
C HIS A 113 -12.58 -4.60 13.18
N GLY A 114 -12.83 -5.89 13.47
CA GLY A 114 -12.15 -6.99 12.78
C GLY A 114 -13.10 -7.77 11.86
N HIS A 115 -12.52 -8.71 11.09
CA HIS A 115 -13.26 -9.67 10.25
C HIS A 115 -12.94 -11.10 10.64
N PHE A 116 -13.70 -12.05 10.09
CA PHE A 116 -13.59 -13.49 10.35
C PHE A 116 -12.41 -14.18 9.65
N LEU A 117 -11.33 -13.46 9.34
CA LEU A 117 -10.12 -14.08 8.82
C LEU A 117 -9.49 -14.97 9.91
N VAL A 118 -9.43 -16.27 9.64
CA VAL A 118 -8.80 -17.26 10.53
C VAL A 118 -7.72 -18.01 9.75
N LEU A 119 -6.51 -18.03 10.30
CA LEU A 119 -5.40 -18.82 9.79
C LEU A 119 -5.33 -20.14 10.56
N ASP A 120 -5.94 -21.19 10.01
CA ASP A 120 -5.94 -22.54 10.63
C ASP A 120 -4.59 -23.27 10.42
N GLN A 121 -3.96 -23.07 9.26
CA GLN A 121 -2.66 -23.66 8.90
C GLN A 121 -1.70 -22.59 8.37
N PRO A 122 -1.20 -21.67 9.22
CA PRO A 122 -0.35 -20.55 8.80
C PRO A 122 0.96 -21.01 8.12
N GLU A 123 1.47 -22.18 8.45
CA GLU A 123 2.63 -22.82 7.83
C GLU A 123 2.45 -23.08 6.32
N ALA A 124 1.23 -23.28 5.84
CA ALA A 124 0.94 -23.40 4.42
C ALA A 124 1.21 -22.09 3.64
N LEU A 125 1.15 -20.93 4.32
CA LEU A 125 1.48 -19.63 3.74
C LEU A 125 2.98 -19.35 3.78
N ALA A 126 3.71 -19.93 4.75
CA ALA A 126 5.15 -19.71 4.92
C ALA A 126 6.00 -20.56 3.96
N SER A 127 5.51 -21.73 3.54
CA SER A 127 6.25 -22.69 2.72
C SER A 127 6.37 -22.29 1.24
N SER A 128 5.53 -21.38 0.74
CA SER A 128 5.61 -20.86 -0.65
C SER A 128 6.86 -20.01 -0.92
N LYS A 129 7.45 -19.41 0.12
CA LYS A 129 8.74 -18.69 0.01
C LYS A 129 9.94 -19.60 -0.26
N ALA A 130 9.83 -20.92 -0.06
CA ALA A 130 10.92 -21.85 -0.34
C ALA A 130 11.06 -22.17 -1.85
N GLU A 131 10.02 -21.93 -2.66
CA GLU A 131 10.07 -22.19 -4.11
C GLU A 131 10.25 -20.91 -4.94
N ALA A 132 10.04 -19.72 -4.36
CA ALA A 132 10.13 -18.44 -5.06
C ALA A 132 11.28 -17.55 -4.54
N ALA A 133 12.54 -17.89 -4.93
CA ALA A 133 13.62 -16.98 -5.40
C ALA A 133 15.05 -17.41 -4.98
N PRO A 134 16.12 -17.10 -5.78
CA PRO A 134 16.11 -16.18 -6.93
C PRO A 134 16.67 -16.73 -8.25
N ALA A 135 16.03 -16.36 -9.35
CA ALA A 135 16.68 -16.17 -10.65
C ALA A 135 16.91 -14.66 -10.87
N ALA A 136 17.91 -14.09 -10.19
CA ALA A 136 18.45 -12.77 -10.52
C ALA A 136 19.83 -12.57 -9.86
N ALA A 137 20.83 -13.24 -10.42
CA ALA A 137 22.22 -12.80 -10.34
C ALA A 137 22.71 -12.57 -11.78
N ALA A 138 22.12 -11.58 -12.45
CA ALA A 138 22.72 -11.00 -13.64
C ALA A 138 23.44 -9.72 -13.19
N GLY A 139 24.78 -9.77 -13.23
CA GLY A 139 25.65 -8.67 -12.84
C GLY A 139 25.46 -7.41 -13.71
N PRO A 140 26.15 -6.31 -13.35
CA PRO A 140 25.99 -5.04 -14.04
C PRO A 140 26.45 -5.16 -15.49
N SER A 141 25.50 -4.94 -16.41
CA SER A 141 25.75 -4.81 -17.85
C SER A 141 26.69 -3.63 -18.13
N GLU A 142 27.83 -3.94 -18.75
CA GLU A 142 28.84 -3.01 -19.22
C GLU A 142 28.29 -1.88 -20.12
N LYS A 143 28.77 -0.66 -19.82
CA LYS A 143 29.16 0.43 -20.74
C LYS A 143 28.26 0.74 -21.95
N ARG A 144 27.52 1.85 -21.84
CA ARG A 144 27.26 2.72 -23.01
C ARG A 144 28.56 3.42 -23.42
N PRO A 145 28.99 3.38 -24.68
CA PRO A 145 29.99 4.34 -25.15
C PRO A 145 29.36 5.73 -25.26
N ALA A 146 30.05 6.71 -24.67
CA ALA A 146 29.79 8.11 -24.91
C ALA A 146 30.04 8.41 -26.39
N SER A 147 29.05 9.01 -27.06
CA SER A 147 29.30 9.79 -28.27
C SER A 147 29.28 11.25 -27.89
N SER A 148 30.39 11.94 -28.13
CA SER A 148 30.51 13.39 -28.17
C SER A 148 31.84 13.74 -28.86
N PRO A 149 32.00 14.94 -29.44
CA PRO A 149 30.98 15.95 -29.77
C PRO A 149 30.55 15.92 -31.26
#